data_AF-A0A3B8IMS2-F1
#
_entry.id   AF-A0A3B8IMS2-F1
#
_cell.length_a   1.000
_cell.length_b   1.000
_cell.length_c   1.000
_cell.angle_alpha   90.00
_cell.angle_beta   90.00
_cell.angle_gamma   90.00
#
_symmetry.space_group_name_H-M   'P 1'
#
loop_
_entity.id
_entity.type
_entity.pdbx_description
1 polymer ?
#
loop_
_entity_poly.entity_id
_entity_poly.type
_entity_poly.pdbx_seq_one_letter_code
_entity_poly.pdbx_strand_id
1 'polypeptide(L)'
;MLRNNPTLTIALALTILVELTLMTLLYQEVGDARLGVQALRLLAQGVVLGMMYNRRARFLTILIVFYHFFVFAQQFYSPHTNYGIVRGLMAFHLIAGFLIYQRSWLDTVVFKVKKK
;
A
#
# COMPACT_ATOMS: atom_id res chain seq x y z
N MET A 1 9.51 -15.34 -7.62
CA MET A 1 8.36 -15.14 -6.70
C MET A 1 7.41 -14.03 -7.17
N LEU A 2 7.94 -12.90 -7.68
CA LEU A 2 7.17 -11.84 -8.36
C LEU A 2 6.26 -12.38 -9.48
N ARG A 3 6.79 -13.30 -10.30
CA ARG A 3 6.05 -13.99 -11.38
C ARG A 3 4.85 -14.82 -10.88
N ASN A 4 4.82 -15.20 -9.61
CA ASN A 4 3.77 -16.02 -9.02
C ASN A 4 2.76 -15.22 -8.18
N ASN A 5 3.02 -13.93 -7.93
CA ASN A 5 2.09 -13.02 -7.24
C ASN A 5 2.12 -11.62 -7.90
N PRO A 6 1.79 -11.52 -9.20
CA PRO A 6 1.86 -10.27 -9.95
C PRO A 6 0.96 -9.17 -9.35
N THR A 7 -0.26 -9.49 -8.91
CA THR A 7 -1.17 -8.48 -8.31
C THR A 7 -0.55 -7.83 -7.08
N LEU A 8 -0.01 -8.64 -6.17
CA LEU A 8 0.64 -8.14 -4.96
C LEU A 8 1.84 -7.24 -5.29
N THR A 9 2.65 -7.67 -6.26
CA THR A 9 3.84 -6.94 -6.71
C THR A 9 3.45 -5.56 -7.24
N ILE A 10 2.47 -5.51 -8.13
CA ILE A 10 2.00 -4.27 -8.75
C ILE A 10 1.37 -3.36 -7.69
N ALA A 11 0.50 -3.90 -6.83
CA ALA A 11 -0.14 -3.12 -5.78
C ALA A 11 0.88 -2.46 -4.85
N LEU A 12 1.91 -3.20 -4.42
CA LEU A 12 2.95 -2.66 -3.55
C LEU A 12 3.84 -1.63 -4.27
N ALA A 13 4.20 -1.86 -5.53
CA ALA A 13 4.94 -0.89 -6.33
C ALA A 13 4.17 0.43 -6.50
N LEU A 14 2.88 0.34 -6.83
CA LEU A 14 2.01 1.52 -6.94
C LEU A 14 1.83 2.22 -5.59
N THR A 15 1.72 1.46 -4.50
CA THR A 15 1.63 2.05 -3.15
C THR A 15 2.89 2.82 -2.80
N ILE A 16 4.08 2.29 -3.11
CA ILE A 16 5.35 3.03 -2.93
C ILE A 16 5.32 4.36 -3.71
N LEU A 17 4.89 4.34 -4.98
CA LEU A 17 4.80 5.56 -5.79
C LEU A 17 3.83 6.58 -5.20
N VAL A 18 2.68 6.12 -4.71
CA VAL A 18 1.69 6.95 -4.02
C VAL A 18 2.27 7.53 -2.73
N GLU A 19 2.99 6.74 -1.93
CA GLU A 19 3.64 7.20 -0.70
C GLU A 19 4.69 8.27 -0.97
N LEU A 20 5.53 8.08 -2.01
CA LEU A 20 6.52 9.08 -2.45
C LEU A 20 5.85 10.37 -2.92
N THR A 21 4.76 10.26 -3.67
CA THR A 21 3.97 11.42 -4.12
C THR A 21 3.33 12.14 -2.93
N LEU A 22 2.82 11.39 -1.96
CA LEU A 22 2.28 11.97 -0.74
C LEU A 22 3.37 12.66 0.09
N MET A 23 4.61 12.16 0.08
CA MET A 23 5.74 12.80 0.77
C MET A 23 6.06 14.16 0.17
N THR A 24 6.10 14.28 -1.16
CA THR A 24 6.35 15.57 -1.81
C THR A 24 5.20 16.55 -1.57
N LEU A 25 3.95 16.09 -1.69
CA LEU A 25 2.78 16.95 -1.48
C LEU A 25 2.62 17.38 -0.01
N LEU A 26 2.82 16.47 0.95
CA LEU A 26 2.70 16.81 2.37
C LEU A 26 3.90 17.62 2.87
N TYR A 27 5.10 17.45 2.31
CA TYR A 27 6.24 18.30 2.64
C TYR A 27 5.97 19.77 2.32
N GLN A 28 5.37 20.05 1.16
CA GLN A 28 5.02 21.41 0.76
C GLN A 28 3.99 22.07 1.70
N GLU A 29 3.14 21.27 2.35
CA GLU A 29 2.03 21.77 3.17
C GLU A 29 2.35 21.85 4.68
N VAL A 30 3.05 20.85 5.22
CA VAL A 30 3.22 20.69 6.67
C VAL A 30 4.68 20.53 7.09
N GLY A 31 5.60 20.63 6.13
CA GLY A 31 7.04 20.50 6.35
C GLY A 31 7.43 19.16 6.97
N ASP A 32 8.44 19.18 7.83
CA ASP A 32 9.04 17.97 8.43
C ASP A 32 8.09 17.21 9.37
N ALA A 33 7.03 17.86 9.88
CA ALA A 33 6.14 17.28 10.89
C ALA A 33 5.45 15.99 10.43
N ARG A 34 5.23 15.81 9.11
CA ARG A 34 4.60 14.61 8.54
C ARG A 34 5.57 13.69 7.78
N LEU A 35 6.76 14.18 7.46
CA LEU A 35 7.77 13.39 6.74
C LEU A 35 8.20 12.15 7.53
N GLY A 36 8.38 12.26 8.85
CA GLY A 36 8.78 11.14 9.69
C GLY A 36 7.77 9.98 9.66
N VAL A 37 6.47 10.30 9.76
CA VAL A 37 5.40 9.30 9.70
C VAL A 37 5.33 8.65 8.32
N GLN A 38 5.53 9.42 7.25
CA GLN A 38 5.56 8.89 5.89
C GLN A 38 6.79 8.03 5.61
N ALA A 39 7.97 8.44 6.07
CA ALA A 39 9.19 7.66 5.96
C ALA A 39 9.06 6.32 6.70
N LEU A 40 8.45 6.32 7.89
CA LEU A 40 8.15 5.11 8.64
C LEU A 40 7.18 4.19 7.87
N ARG A 41 6.13 4.74 7.25
CA ARG A 41 5.21 3.98 6.39
C ARG A 41 5.92 3.35 5.19
N LEU A 42 6.76 4.12 4.51
CA LEU A 42 7.52 3.65 3.36
C LEU A 42 8.51 2.53 3.78
N LEU A 43 9.21 2.71 4.91
CA LEU A 43 10.07 1.68 5.49
C LEU A 43 9.29 0.41 5.84
N ALA A 44 8.13 0.54 6.49
CA ALA A 44 7.28 -0.60 6.82
C ALA A 44 6.85 -1.37 5.56
N GLN A 45 6.40 -0.67 4.52
CA GLN A 45 6.06 -1.29 3.22
C GLN A 45 7.27 -1.98 2.58
N GLY A 46 8.45 -1.35 2.61
CA GLY A 46 9.69 -1.92 2.08
C GLY A 46 10.16 -3.18 2.80
N VAL A 47 10.12 -3.19 4.14
CA VAL A 47 10.44 -4.36 4.96
C VAL A 47 9.47 -5.50 4.64
N VAL A 48 8.18 -5.20 4.57
CA VAL A 48 7.17 -6.20 4.29
C VAL A 48 7.32 -6.77 2.87
N LEU A 49 7.62 -5.93 1.87
CA LEU A 49 8.00 -6.37 0.53
C LEU A 49 9.19 -7.35 0.56
N GLY A 50 10.25 -7.00 1.29
CA GLY A 50 11.44 -7.84 1.45
C GLY A 50 11.12 -9.18 2.12
N MET A 51 10.29 -9.17 3.16
CA MET A 51 9.85 -10.40 3.84
C MET A 51 8.98 -11.28 2.94
N MET A 52 8.10 -10.66 2.15
CA MET A 52 7.28 -11.38 1.17
C MET A 52 8.10 -11.93 0.01
N TYR A 53 9.27 -11.39 -0.30
CA TYR A 53 10.17 -11.94 -1.31
C TYR A 53 10.78 -13.28 -0.87
N ASN A 54 10.97 -13.48 0.44
CA ASN A 54 11.61 -14.68 0.98
C ASN A 54 10.65 -15.77 1.47
N ARG A 55 9.39 -15.44 1.84
CA ARG A 55 8.42 -16.45 2.33
C ARG A 55 6.98 -16.15 1.89
N ARG A 56 6.24 -17.20 1.47
CA ARG A 56 4.77 -17.17 1.28
C ARG A 56 4.06 -17.12 2.65
N ALA A 57 4.20 -16.04 3.40
CA ALA A 57 3.50 -15.89 4.67
C ALA A 57 2.09 -15.32 4.42
N ARG A 58 1.06 -16.19 4.53
CA ARG A 58 -0.35 -15.75 4.54
C ARG A 58 -0.59 -14.68 5.60
N PHE A 59 0.05 -14.82 6.76
CA PHE A 59 0.01 -13.85 7.84
C PHE A 59 0.47 -12.44 7.42
N LEU A 60 1.64 -12.31 6.77
CA LEU A 60 2.14 -11.01 6.28
C LEU A 60 1.17 -10.34 5.30
N THR A 61 0.43 -11.14 4.53
CA THR A 61 -0.58 -10.60 3.61
C THR A 61 -1.73 -9.97 4.37
N ILE A 62 -2.24 -10.69 5.37
CA ILE A 62 -3.35 -10.21 6.19
C ILE A 62 -2.91 -8.91 6.88
N LEU A 63 -1.68 -8.88 7.42
CA LEU A 63 -1.12 -7.69 8.04
C LEU A 63 -1.05 -6.49 7.08
N ILE A 64 -0.63 -6.70 5.82
CA ILE A 64 -0.61 -5.66 4.79
C ILE A 64 -2.01 -5.12 4.50
N VAL A 65 -2.99 -6.01 4.35
CA VAL A 65 -4.37 -5.62 4.06
C VAL A 65 -4.91 -4.77 5.20
N PHE A 66 -4.73 -5.21 6.45
CA PHE A 66 -5.09 -4.44 7.63
C PHE A 66 -4.38 -3.11 7.71
N TYR A 67 -3.07 -3.07 7.42
CA TYR A 67 -2.30 -1.84 7.39
C TYR A 67 -2.88 -0.83 6.38
N HIS A 68 -3.22 -1.26 5.16
CA HIS A 68 -3.79 -0.37 4.15
C HIS A 68 -5.15 0.20 4.57
N PHE A 69 -6.00 -0.63 5.16
CA PHE A 69 -7.29 -0.17 5.69
C PHE A 69 -7.14 0.75 6.90
N PHE A 70 -6.18 0.47 7.78
CA PHE A 70 -5.88 1.33 8.93
C PHE A 70 -5.36 2.70 8.49
N VAL A 71 -4.43 2.75 7.53
CA VAL A 71 -3.90 4.01 6.98
C VAL A 71 -5.03 4.82 6.32
N PHE A 72 -5.87 4.16 5.51
CA PHE A 72 -7.04 4.81 4.93
C PHE A 72 -7.95 5.40 6.02
N ALA A 73 -8.32 4.61 7.03
CA ALA A 73 -9.19 5.07 8.11
C ALA A 73 -8.58 6.25 8.88
N GLN A 74 -7.31 6.17 9.28
CA GLN A 74 -6.62 7.24 10.01
C GLN A 74 -6.63 8.57 9.24
N GLN A 75 -6.41 8.52 7.92
CA GLN A 75 -6.29 9.72 7.10
C GLN A 75 -7.63 10.28 6.63
N PHE A 76 -8.63 9.41 6.44
CA PHE A 76 -9.97 9.82 6.04
C PHE A 76 -10.66 10.66 7.13
N TYR A 77 -10.43 10.34 8.40
CA TYR A 77 -10.97 11.08 9.55
C TYR A 77 -10.04 12.21 10.06
N SER A 78 -8.89 12.44 9.42
CA SER A 78 -7.99 13.53 9.83
C SER A 78 -8.54 14.90 9.40
N PRO A 79 -8.67 15.88 10.31
CA PRO A 79 -9.20 17.20 9.99
C PRO A 79 -8.27 18.05 9.10
N HIS A 80 -6.99 17.67 9.00
CA HIS A 80 -5.97 18.39 8.24
C HIS A 80 -5.84 17.93 6.78
N THR A 81 -6.64 16.96 6.34
CA THR A 81 -6.62 16.41 4.97
C THR A 81 -7.72 17.08 4.14
N ASN A 82 -7.56 18.39 3.86
CA ASN A 82 -8.59 19.18 3.16
C ASN A 82 -8.45 19.22 1.63
N TYR A 83 -7.37 18.66 1.08
CA TYR A 83 -7.14 18.64 -0.37
C TYR A 83 -7.72 17.40 -1.02
N GLY A 84 -8.54 17.58 -2.07
CA GLY A 84 -9.13 16.49 -2.83
C GLY A 84 -8.11 15.51 -3.40
N ILE A 85 -6.92 16.00 -3.81
CA ILE A 85 -5.83 15.16 -4.33
C ILE A 85 -5.27 14.24 -3.23
N VAL A 86 -5.03 14.76 -2.03
CA VAL A 86 -4.53 13.95 -0.91
C VAL A 86 -5.57 12.91 -0.50
N ARG A 87 -6.87 13.28 -0.45
CA ARG A 87 -7.93 12.30 -0.18
C ARG A 87 -8.03 11.22 -1.26
N GLY A 88 -7.88 11.59 -2.53
CA GLY A 88 -7.85 10.63 -3.65
C GLY A 88 -6.68 9.66 -3.56
N LEU A 89 -5.48 10.18 -3.27
CA LEU A 89 -4.29 9.36 -3.04
C LEU A 89 -4.41 8.49 -1.77
N MET A 90 -5.18 8.90 -0.76
CA MET A 90 -5.47 8.04 0.40
C MET A 90 -6.54 6.99 0.12
N ALA A 91 -7.55 7.30 -0.71
CA ALA A 91 -8.52 6.32 -1.17
C ALA A 91 -7.84 5.19 -1.98
N PHE A 92 -6.68 5.48 -2.59
CA PHE A 92 -5.84 4.44 -3.19
C PHE A 92 -5.42 3.37 -2.18
N HIS A 93 -5.13 3.69 -0.92
CA HIS A 93 -4.80 2.67 0.09
C HIS A 93 -5.96 1.70 0.33
N LEU A 94 -7.21 2.17 0.33
CA LEU A 94 -8.39 1.31 0.40
C LEU A 94 -8.45 0.33 -0.79
N ILE A 95 -8.26 0.86 -2.00
CA ILE A 95 -8.25 0.07 -3.24
C ILE A 95 -7.11 -0.94 -3.23
N ALA A 96 -5.90 -0.52 -2.86
CA ALA A 96 -4.73 -1.39 -2.76
C ALA A 96 -4.95 -2.51 -1.74
N GLY A 97 -5.50 -2.21 -0.56
CA GLY A 97 -5.87 -3.22 0.44
C GLY A 97 -6.83 -4.26 -0.13
N PHE A 98 -7.87 -3.82 -0.85
CA PHE A 98 -8.82 -4.72 -1.50
C PHE A 98 -8.18 -5.58 -2.61
N LEU A 99 -7.34 -4.99 -3.46
CA LEU A 99 -6.63 -5.71 -4.52
C LEU A 99 -5.67 -6.77 -3.94
N ILE A 100 -4.98 -6.43 -2.86
CA ILE A 100 -4.07 -7.36 -2.17
C ILE A 100 -4.84 -8.51 -1.51
N TYR A 101 -6.00 -8.21 -0.92
CA TYR A 101 -6.89 -9.24 -0.38
C TYR A 101 -7.37 -10.20 -1.47
N GLN A 102 -7.79 -9.67 -2.62
CA GLN A 102 -8.27 -10.45 -3.77
C GLN A 102 -7.16 -11.03 -4.66
N ARG A 103 -5.88 -10.87 -4.28
CA ARG A 103 -4.75 -11.20 -5.16
C ARG A 103 -4.80 -12.61 -5.73
N SER A 104 -5.25 -13.61 -4.96
CA SER A 104 -5.20 -15.00 -5.41
C SER A 104 -6.23 -15.27 -6.51
N TRP A 105 -7.36 -14.55 -6.47
CA TRP A 105 -8.35 -14.57 -7.54
C TRP A 105 -7.86 -13.77 -8.75
N LEU A 106 -7.33 -12.56 -8.54
CA LEU A 106 -6.80 -11.70 -9.59
C LEU A 106 -5.60 -12.31 -10.34
N ASP A 107 -4.66 -12.92 -9.62
CA ASP A 107 -3.52 -13.64 -10.19
C ASP A 107 -4.00 -14.79 -11.09
N THR A 108 -5.10 -15.45 -10.75
CA THR A 108 -5.68 -16.55 -11.53
C THR A 108 -6.43 -16.03 -12.76
N VAL A 109 -7.29 -15.02 -12.58
CA VAL A 109 -8.21 -14.54 -13.63
C VAL A 109 -7.52 -13.61 -14.61
N VAL A 110 -6.73 -12.65 -14.12
CA VAL A 110 -6.09 -11.61 -14.93
C VAL A 110 -4.74 -12.10 -15.46
N PHE A 111 -3.91 -12.65 -14.57
CA PHE A 111 -2.54 -13.02 -14.91
C PHE A 111 -2.35 -14.49 -15.29
N LYS A 112 -3.44 -15.28 -15.29
CA LYS A 112 -3.45 -16.72 -15.65
C LYS A 112 -2.41 -17.54 -14.87
N VAL A 113 -2.08 -17.12 -13.65
CA VAL A 113 -1.16 -17.84 -12.77
C VAL A 113 -1.87 -19.09 -12.26
N LYS A 114 -1.34 -20.27 -12.61
CA LYS A 114 -1.88 -21.54 -12.12
C LYS A 114 -1.67 -21.64 -10.60
N LYS A 115 -2.74 -21.90 -9.85
CA LYS A 115 -2.65 -22.26 -8.43
C LYS A 115 -1.83 -23.54 -8.33
N LYS A 116 -0.69 -23.46 -7.63
CA LYS A 116 0.04 -24.64 -7.14
C LYS A 116 -0.62 -25.12 -5.86
#